data_AF-A0A8T5P6L7-F1
#
_entry.id   AF-A0A8T5P6L7-F1
#
_cell.length_a   1.000
_cell.length_b   1.000
_cell.length_c   1.000
_cell.angle_alpha   90.00
_cell.angle_beta   90.00
_cell.angle_gamma   90.00
#
_symmetry.space_group_name_H-M   'P 1'
#
loop_
_entity.id
_entity.type
_entity.pdbx_description
1 polymer ?
#
loop_
_entity_poly.entity_id
_entity_poly.type
_entity_poly.pdbx_seq_one_letter_code
_entity_poly.pdbx_strand_id
1 'polypeptide(L)'
;MHDDRVEDVFRIVDETVEKLGGIVAKFRLPEPTWHGHSQCFYKLNNASPFLLIDLAIMKETNRGNHVEAMFFYLGQTFRPMVEVLRMKHCPRRYNYATRYVYYDLPPEVVKRLEGLVFFAPGEMEAKIEDINEWFQEVAGSISSEEIMEKLRG
;
A
#
# COMPACT_ATOMS: atom_id res chain seq x y z
N MET A 1 -6.94 -9.38 -22.94
CA MET A 1 -8.26 -9.86 -22.49
C MET A 1 -8.67 -8.96 -21.33
N HIS A 2 -9.67 -8.12 -21.57
CA HIS A 2 -10.25 -7.15 -20.63
C HIS A 2 -10.95 -7.89 -19.49
N ASP A 3 -10.25 -8.15 -18.41
CA ASP A 3 -10.94 -8.23 -17.11
C ASP A 3 -10.16 -7.42 -16.11
N ASP A 4 -10.22 -6.10 -16.33
CA ASP A 4 -9.82 -5.13 -15.34
C ASP A 4 -10.88 -5.24 -14.24
N ARG A 5 -10.60 -6.03 -13.18
CA ARG A 5 -11.50 -6.43 -12.07
C ARG A 5 -12.02 -5.26 -11.23
N VAL A 6 -12.04 -4.07 -11.79
CA VAL A 6 -12.25 -2.79 -11.16
C VAL A 6 -13.65 -2.64 -10.65
N GLU A 7 -14.63 -3.06 -11.45
CA GLU A 7 -16.03 -3.04 -11.01
C GLU A 7 -16.26 -4.07 -9.89
N ASP A 8 -15.61 -5.23 -9.96
CA ASP A 8 -15.63 -6.22 -8.88
C ASP A 8 -14.99 -5.67 -7.59
N VAL A 9 -13.83 -5.02 -7.71
CA VAL A 9 -13.13 -4.41 -6.58
C VAL A 9 -13.96 -3.29 -5.99
N PHE A 10 -14.54 -2.39 -6.80
CA PHE A 10 -15.43 -1.36 -6.28
C PHE A 10 -16.64 -1.94 -5.58
N ARG A 11 -17.27 -2.99 -6.14
CA ARG A 11 -18.40 -3.66 -5.50
C ARG A 11 -18.01 -4.21 -4.12
N ILE A 12 -16.88 -4.91 -4.03
CA ILE A 12 -16.38 -5.48 -2.76
C ILE A 12 -16.03 -4.37 -1.76
N VAL A 13 -15.37 -3.31 -2.21
CA VAL A 13 -14.99 -2.19 -1.35
C VAL A 13 -16.22 -1.42 -0.87
N ASP A 14 -17.18 -1.14 -1.74
CA ASP A 14 -18.45 -0.50 -1.36
C ASP A 14 -19.16 -1.31 -0.26
N GLU A 15 -19.31 -2.62 -0.46
CA GLU A 15 -19.93 -3.54 0.52
C GLU A 15 -19.17 -3.53 1.86
N THR A 16 -17.84 -3.44 1.82
CA THR A 16 -16.99 -3.43 3.01
C THR A 16 -17.05 -2.10 3.74
N VAL A 17 -16.93 -0.99 3.02
CA VAL A 17 -16.97 0.37 3.55
C VAL A 17 -18.33 0.69 4.15
N GLU A 18 -19.41 0.23 3.52
CA GLU A 18 -20.77 0.33 4.07
C GLU A 18 -20.88 -0.38 5.42
N LYS A 19 -20.34 -1.61 5.53
CA LYS A 19 -20.32 -2.37 6.79
C LYS A 19 -19.45 -1.72 7.88
N LEU A 20 -18.38 -1.02 7.52
CA LEU A 20 -17.46 -0.40 8.48
C LEU A 20 -18.07 0.81 9.20
N GLY A 21 -18.89 1.61 8.52
CA GLY A 21 -19.41 2.83 9.14
C GLY A 21 -20.52 3.57 8.40
N GLY A 22 -21.12 2.94 7.38
CA GLY A 22 -22.13 3.53 6.51
C GLY A 22 -21.58 4.64 5.60
N ILE A 23 -21.88 4.58 4.30
CA ILE A 23 -21.43 5.59 3.33
C ILE A 23 -22.37 6.80 3.38
N VAL A 24 -21.84 7.96 3.79
CA VAL A 24 -22.54 9.25 3.71
C VAL A 24 -22.43 9.86 2.33
N ALA A 25 -21.24 9.77 1.75
CA ALA A 25 -20.97 10.25 0.41
C ALA A 25 -19.99 9.34 -0.29
N LYS A 26 -20.27 9.07 -1.57
CA LYS A 26 -19.39 8.37 -2.50
C LYS A 26 -19.24 9.23 -3.74
N PHE A 27 -18.00 9.47 -4.16
CA PHE A 27 -17.72 10.24 -5.36
C PHE A 27 -16.68 9.51 -6.22
N ARG A 28 -17.15 8.83 -7.28
CA ARG A 28 -16.28 8.23 -8.29
C ARG A 28 -15.85 9.33 -9.26
N LEU A 29 -14.55 9.47 -9.50
CA LEU A 29 -14.07 10.47 -10.43
C LEU A 29 -14.50 10.11 -11.86
N PRO A 30 -14.82 11.11 -12.70
CA PRO A 30 -15.00 10.86 -14.13
C PRO A 30 -13.70 10.35 -14.73
N GLU A 31 -13.81 9.35 -15.59
CA GLU A 31 -12.67 8.74 -16.25
C GLU A 31 -12.44 9.37 -17.64
N PRO A 32 -11.19 9.50 -18.11
CA PRO A 32 -9.96 9.08 -17.44
C PRO A 32 -9.45 10.10 -16.39
N THR A 33 -8.86 9.60 -15.31
CA THR A 33 -8.05 10.42 -14.37
C THR A 33 -6.64 10.69 -14.92
N TRP A 34 -5.93 11.68 -14.38
CA TRP A 34 -4.58 12.05 -14.82
C TRP A 34 -3.54 10.92 -14.68
N HIS A 35 -3.71 10.02 -13.73
CA HIS A 35 -2.85 8.84 -13.52
C HIS A 35 -3.39 7.57 -14.19
N GLY A 36 -4.52 7.64 -14.91
CA GLY A 36 -5.08 6.51 -15.65
C GLY A 36 -5.78 5.42 -14.81
N HIS A 37 -5.93 5.59 -13.50
CA HIS A 37 -6.55 4.59 -12.60
C HIS A 37 -7.99 4.96 -12.26
N SER A 38 -8.80 3.99 -11.84
CA SER A 38 -10.15 4.29 -11.37
C SER A 38 -10.09 4.71 -9.91
N GLN A 39 -10.62 5.88 -9.59
CA GLN A 39 -10.53 6.49 -8.27
C GLN A 39 -11.91 6.81 -7.70
N CYS A 40 -12.08 6.60 -6.40
CA CYS A 40 -13.31 6.93 -5.69
C CYS A 40 -13.03 7.45 -4.27
N PHE A 41 -13.72 8.54 -3.90
CA PHE A 41 -13.73 9.07 -2.55
C PHE A 41 -14.90 8.53 -1.75
N TYR A 42 -14.66 8.15 -0.49
CA TYR A 42 -15.70 7.74 0.47
C TYR A 42 -15.65 8.58 1.74
N LYS A 43 -16.82 9.04 2.19
CA LYS A 43 -17.04 9.63 3.51
C LYS A 43 -17.97 8.74 4.33
N LEU A 44 -17.59 8.44 5.56
CA LEU A 44 -18.32 7.53 6.44
C LEU A 44 -19.15 8.28 7.48
N ASN A 45 -20.26 7.69 7.93
CA ASN A 45 -21.15 8.28 8.93
C ASN A 45 -20.57 8.10 10.33
N ASN A 46 -20.13 6.89 10.65
CA ASN A 46 -19.63 6.52 11.98
C ASN A 46 -18.12 6.71 12.11
N ALA A 47 -17.59 7.80 11.55
CA ALA A 47 -16.16 8.13 11.60
C ALA A 47 -15.92 9.61 11.88
N SER A 48 -14.65 9.97 12.13
CA SER A 48 -14.25 11.38 12.27
C SER A 48 -14.74 12.21 11.09
N PRO A 49 -15.26 13.44 11.29
CA PRO A 49 -15.67 14.31 10.19
C PRO A 49 -14.50 14.71 9.26
N PHE A 50 -13.27 14.51 9.71
CA PHE A 50 -12.03 14.71 8.96
C PHE A 50 -11.53 13.46 8.22
N LEU A 51 -12.17 12.30 8.41
CA LEU A 51 -11.82 11.09 7.67
C LEU A 51 -12.41 11.14 6.26
N LEU A 52 -11.55 10.98 5.27
CA LEU A 52 -11.88 10.74 3.87
C LEU A 52 -11.05 9.55 3.39
N ILE A 53 -11.69 8.57 2.76
CA ILE A 53 -10.98 7.48 2.08
C ILE A 53 -10.80 7.89 0.63
N ASP A 54 -9.55 7.97 0.20
CA ASP A 54 -9.17 8.12 -1.20
C ASP A 54 -8.67 6.77 -1.74
N LEU A 55 -9.50 6.11 -2.55
CA LEU A 55 -9.22 4.79 -3.11
C LEU A 55 -8.88 4.91 -4.58
N ALA A 56 -7.72 4.42 -4.99
CA ALA A 56 -7.33 4.23 -6.39
C ALA A 56 -7.06 2.75 -6.68
N ILE A 57 -7.71 2.21 -7.71
CA ILE A 57 -7.51 0.82 -8.18
C ILE A 57 -6.47 0.84 -9.30
N MET A 58 -5.28 0.31 -9.01
CA MET A 58 -4.14 0.29 -9.92
C MET A 58 -4.29 -0.81 -10.99
N LYS A 59 -3.93 -0.48 -12.23
CA LYS A 59 -4.20 -1.31 -13.43
C LYS A 59 -3.04 -1.34 -14.44
N GLU A 60 -1.92 -0.68 -14.13
CA GLU A 60 -0.86 -0.44 -15.12
C GLU A 60 -0.13 -1.74 -15.53
N THR A 61 -0.06 -2.72 -14.63
CA THR A 61 0.43 -4.07 -14.95
C THR A 61 -0.39 -4.71 -16.08
N ASN A 62 -1.73 -4.61 -16.02
CA ASN A 62 -2.64 -5.15 -17.03
C ASN A 62 -2.49 -4.47 -18.40
N ARG A 63 -1.98 -3.23 -18.42
CA ARG A 63 -1.81 -2.42 -19.64
C ARG A 63 -0.43 -2.56 -20.27
N GLY A 64 0.54 -3.19 -19.58
CA GLY A 64 1.92 -3.24 -20.02
C GLY A 64 2.66 -1.89 -19.88
N ASN A 65 2.10 -0.94 -19.13
CA ASN A 65 2.69 0.38 -18.90
C ASN A 65 3.74 0.26 -17.78
N HIS A 66 4.87 -0.38 -18.09
CA HIS A 66 5.84 -0.80 -17.07
C HIS A 66 6.50 0.36 -16.31
N VAL A 67 6.65 1.53 -16.93
CA VAL A 67 7.25 2.71 -16.28
C VAL A 67 6.32 3.20 -15.17
N GLU A 68 5.05 3.39 -15.49
CA GLU A 68 4.02 3.80 -14.54
C GLU A 68 3.77 2.71 -13.49
N ALA A 69 3.73 1.44 -13.90
CA ALA A 69 3.60 0.31 -12.98
C ALA A 69 4.74 0.30 -11.94
N MET A 70 5.99 0.55 -12.36
CA MET A 70 7.12 0.67 -11.45
C MET A 70 7.03 1.89 -10.53
N PHE A 71 6.57 3.04 -11.05
CA PHE A 71 6.34 4.24 -10.23
C PHE A 71 5.33 3.95 -9.10
N PHE A 72 4.20 3.33 -9.43
CA PHE A 72 3.17 2.96 -8.45
C PHE A 72 3.63 1.85 -7.50
N TYR A 73 4.32 0.83 -8.00
CA TYR A 73 4.90 -0.23 -7.18
C TYR A 73 5.82 0.34 -6.10
N LEU A 74 6.76 1.22 -6.48
CA LEU A 74 7.69 1.83 -5.53
C LEU A 74 6.97 2.69 -4.48
N GLY A 75 5.96 3.45 -4.91
CA GLY A 75 5.23 4.39 -4.05
C GLY A 75 4.17 3.76 -3.14
N GLN A 76 3.37 2.83 -3.67
CA GLN A 76 2.15 2.32 -3.04
C GLN A 76 2.30 0.90 -2.50
N THR A 77 3.36 0.16 -2.87
CA THR A 77 3.58 -1.23 -2.42
C THR A 77 4.90 -1.37 -1.66
N PHE A 78 6.01 -1.00 -2.29
CA PHE A 78 7.34 -1.15 -1.68
C PHE A 78 7.56 -0.22 -0.49
N ARG A 79 7.19 1.06 -0.62
CA ARG A 79 7.39 2.03 0.47
C ARG A 79 6.64 1.66 1.76
N PRO A 80 5.34 1.29 1.75
CA PRO A 80 4.66 0.83 2.97
C PRO A 80 5.34 -0.36 3.64
N MET A 81 5.87 -1.31 2.88
CA MET A 81 6.66 -2.42 3.41
C MET A 81 7.89 -1.93 4.19
N VAL A 82 8.65 -0.98 3.62
CA VAL A 82 9.81 -0.39 4.30
C VAL A 82 9.40 0.34 5.57
N GLU A 83 8.29 1.08 5.56
CA GLU A 83 7.79 1.78 6.74
C GLU A 83 7.40 0.80 7.86
N VAL A 84 6.76 -0.33 7.53
CA VAL A 84 6.43 -1.40 8.50
C VAL A 84 7.67 -2.08 9.07
N LEU A 85 8.68 -2.38 8.23
CA LEU A 85 9.96 -2.91 8.71
C LEU A 85 10.65 -1.95 9.67
N ARG A 86 10.57 -0.64 9.40
CA ARG A 86 11.14 0.35 10.31
C ARG A 86 10.38 0.45 11.61
N MET A 87 9.05 0.36 11.59
CA MET A 87 8.27 0.26 12.83
C MET A 87 8.73 -0.92 13.69
N LYS A 88 9.06 -2.07 13.07
CA LYS A 88 9.59 -3.24 13.77
C LYS A 88 11.01 -3.03 14.32
N HIS A 89 11.94 -2.60 13.48
CA HIS A 89 13.37 -2.63 13.78
C HIS A 89 13.94 -1.31 14.31
N CYS A 90 13.40 -0.16 13.89
CA CYS A 90 13.92 1.16 14.19
C CYS A 90 12.81 2.24 14.25
N PRO A 91 11.83 2.11 15.17
CA PRO A 91 10.60 2.89 15.14
C PRO A 91 10.79 4.40 15.21
N ARG A 92 11.86 4.90 15.83
CA ARG A 92 12.16 6.36 15.86
C ARG A 92 12.45 6.96 14.47
N ARG A 93 12.73 6.12 13.47
CA ARG A 93 12.98 6.52 12.08
C ARG A 93 11.95 5.92 11.13
N TYR A 94 10.74 5.58 11.61
CA TYR A 94 9.72 4.89 10.81
C TYR A 94 9.38 5.58 9.48
N ASN A 95 9.37 6.92 9.45
CA ASN A 95 9.03 7.71 8.28
C ASN A 95 10.25 8.11 7.39
N TYR A 96 11.42 7.48 7.57
CA TYR A 96 12.62 7.79 6.79
C TYR A 96 12.65 7.11 5.41
N ALA A 97 11.60 6.36 5.04
CA ALA A 97 11.51 5.61 3.79
C ALA A 97 12.79 4.78 3.53
N THR A 98 13.41 4.87 2.36
CA THR A 98 14.62 4.09 2.04
C THR A 98 15.92 4.69 2.58
N ARG A 99 15.89 5.84 3.27
CA ARG A 99 17.12 6.51 3.74
C ARG A 99 17.77 5.74 4.88
N TYR A 100 19.05 5.39 4.74
CA TYR A 100 19.82 4.67 5.77
C TYR A 100 19.37 3.24 6.07
N VAL A 101 18.64 2.57 5.17
CA VAL A 101 18.21 1.17 5.38
C VAL A 101 19.38 0.22 5.67
N TYR A 102 20.55 0.44 5.05
CA TYR A 102 21.77 -0.34 5.28
C TYR A 102 22.38 -0.17 6.68
N TYR A 103 22.01 0.88 7.42
CA TYR A 103 22.47 1.15 8.77
C TYR A 103 21.40 0.82 9.82
N ASP A 104 20.13 1.05 9.47
CA ASP A 104 19.00 0.99 10.39
C ASP A 104 18.32 -0.40 10.43
N LEU A 105 18.46 -1.23 9.40
CA LEU A 105 17.78 -2.52 9.28
C LEU A 105 18.77 -3.70 9.32
N PRO A 106 18.34 -4.88 9.78
CA PRO A 106 19.17 -6.08 9.74
C PRO A 106 19.63 -6.43 8.31
N PRO A 107 20.88 -6.91 8.11
CA PRO A 107 21.41 -7.19 6.78
C PRO A 107 20.56 -8.14 5.92
N GLU A 108 19.95 -9.14 6.54
CA GLU A 108 19.07 -10.10 5.87
C GLU A 108 17.76 -9.45 5.37
N VAL A 109 17.23 -8.48 6.12
CA VAL A 109 16.06 -7.69 5.72
C VAL A 109 16.40 -6.81 4.53
N VAL A 110 17.56 -6.14 4.56
CA VAL A 110 18.04 -5.31 3.46
C VAL A 110 18.26 -6.15 2.20
N LYS A 111 18.90 -7.32 2.34
CA LYS A 111 19.11 -8.24 1.22
C LYS A 111 17.80 -8.67 0.55
N ARG A 112 16.74 -8.91 1.34
CA ARG A 112 15.41 -9.22 0.80
C ARG A 112 14.83 -8.01 0.06
N LEU A 113 14.94 -6.80 0.61
CA LEU A 113 14.49 -5.57 -0.04
C LEU A 113 15.19 -5.33 -1.39
N GLU A 114 16.48 -5.62 -1.52
CA GLU A 114 17.21 -5.45 -2.79
C GLU A 114 16.60 -6.30 -3.91
N GLY A 115 16.20 -7.54 -3.60
CA GLY A 115 15.52 -8.46 -4.54
C GLY A 115 14.09 -8.03 -4.92
N LEU A 116 13.56 -7.00 -4.26
CA LEU A 116 12.25 -6.41 -4.50
C LEU A 116 12.35 -5.04 -5.20
N VAL A 117 13.54 -4.51 -5.49
CA VAL A 117 13.70 -3.22 -6.20
C VAL A 117 14.12 -3.42 -7.65
N PHE A 118 14.99 -4.39 -7.91
CA PHE A 118 15.51 -4.65 -9.25
C PHE A 118 15.02 -6.00 -9.78
N PHE A 119 14.02 -5.95 -10.66
CA PHE A 119 13.42 -7.13 -11.29
C PHE A 119 12.92 -6.78 -12.69
N ALA A 120 12.74 -7.79 -13.55
CA ALA A 120 12.20 -7.61 -14.88
C ALA A 120 10.70 -7.27 -14.82
N PRO A 121 10.16 -6.46 -15.75
CA PRO A 121 8.76 -6.03 -15.66
C PRO A 121 7.72 -7.16 -15.56
N GLY A 122 7.98 -8.32 -16.17
CA GLY A 122 7.11 -9.50 -16.08
C GLY A 122 7.16 -10.26 -14.75
N GLU A 123 8.00 -9.83 -13.80
CA GLU A 123 8.05 -10.38 -12.44
C GLU A 123 7.20 -9.56 -11.46
N MET A 124 6.61 -8.43 -11.89
CA MET A 124 5.97 -7.46 -11.00
C MET A 124 4.88 -8.06 -10.12
N GLU A 125 3.99 -8.87 -10.69
CA GLU A 125 2.90 -9.50 -9.96
C GLU A 125 3.42 -10.40 -8.84
N ALA A 126 4.48 -11.18 -9.12
CA ALA A 126 5.13 -12.02 -8.12
C ALA A 126 5.80 -11.19 -7.01
N LYS A 127 6.37 -10.02 -7.35
CA LYS A 127 6.96 -9.11 -6.34
C LYS A 127 5.89 -8.45 -5.47
N ILE A 128 4.74 -8.12 -6.04
CA ILE A 128 3.59 -7.60 -5.29
C ILE A 128 3.08 -8.67 -4.32
N GLU A 129 2.98 -9.93 -4.76
CA GLU A 129 2.57 -11.05 -3.92
C GLU A 129 3.56 -11.27 -2.75
N ASP A 130 4.87 -11.34 -3.04
CA ASP A 130 5.92 -11.48 -2.01
C ASP A 130 5.88 -10.34 -0.98
N ILE A 131 5.72 -9.09 -1.44
CA ILE A 131 5.56 -7.95 -0.52
C ILE A 131 4.29 -8.08 0.32
N ASN A 132 3.16 -8.47 -0.28
CA ASN A 132 1.90 -8.56 0.46
C ASN A 132 1.97 -9.64 1.55
N GLU A 133 2.51 -10.81 1.23
CA GLU A 133 2.71 -11.88 2.21
C GLU A 133 3.64 -11.44 3.33
N TRP A 134 4.78 -10.84 2.97
CA TRP A 134 5.74 -10.38 3.96
C TRP A 134 5.21 -9.22 4.80
N PHE A 135 4.44 -8.31 4.21
CA PHE A 135 3.79 -7.22 4.91
C PHE A 135 2.85 -7.76 5.98
N GLN A 136 2.00 -8.73 5.65
CA GLN A 136 1.08 -9.34 6.62
C GLN A 136 1.85 -10.04 7.75
N GLU A 137 2.92 -10.77 7.42
CA GLU A 137 3.80 -11.40 8.41
C GLU A 137 4.39 -10.36 9.38
N VAL A 138 5.00 -9.29 8.85
CA VAL A 138 5.67 -8.28 9.68
C VAL A 138 4.67 -7.46 10.47
N ALA A 139 3.58 -6.99 9.84
CA ALA A 139 2.53 -6.23 10.48
C ALA A 139 1.83 -7.04 11.59
N GLY A 140 1.61 -8.34 11.38
CA GLY A 140 1.08 -9.24 12.41
C GLY A 140 2.06 -9.52 13.56
N SER A 141 3.36 -9.28 13.35
CA SER A 141 4.41 -9.50 14.36
C SER A 141 4.72 -8.29 15.25
N ILE A 142 4.09 -7.13 15.02
CA ILE A 142 4.33 -5.90 15.77
C ILE A 142 3.13 -5.52 16.64
N SER A 143 3.40 -5.10 17.88
CA SER A 143 2.39 -4.48 18.76
C SER A 143 2.48 -2.95 18.67
N SER A 144 1.32 -2.31 18.50
CA SER A 144 1.21 -0.85 18.55
C SER A 144 1.67 -0.30 19.91
N GLU A 145 1.36 -1.00 21.01
CA GLU A 145 1.77 -0.63 22.36
C GLU A 145 3.30 -0.66 22.50
N GLU A 146 3.95 -1.73 22.05
CA GLU A 146 5.42 -1.87 22.08
C GLU A 146 6.13 -0.80 21.24
N ILE A 147 5.58 -0.49 20.06
CA ILE A 147 6.11 0.58 19.20
C ILE A 147 6.02 1.92 19.94
N MET A 148 4.87 2.21 20.54
CA MET A 148 4.65 3.47 21.28
C MET A 148 5.55 3.58 22.51
N GLU A 149 5.87 2.48 23.18
CA GLU A 149 6.83 2.46 24.29
C GLU A 149 8.25 2.82 23.80
N LYS A 150 8.71 2.21 22.70
CA LYS A 150 10.01 2.52 22.09
C LYS A 150 10.12 3.97 21.59
N LEU A 151 9.00 4.60 21.26
CA LEU A 151 8.95 6.02 20.86
C LEU A 151 8.98 6.99 22.05
N ARG A 152 8.62 6.55 23.26
CA ARG A 152 8.57 7.39 24.47
C ARG A 152 9.90 7.43 25.24
N GLY A 153 10.66 6.33 25.22
CA GLY A 153 12.04 6.33 25.74
C GLY A 153 12.97 7.13 24.84
#